data_AF-X1L850-F1
#
_entry.id   AF-X1L850-F1
#
_cell.length_a   1.000
_cell.length_b   1.000
_cell.length_c   1.000
_cell.angle_alpha   90.00
_cell.angle_beta   90.00
_cell.angle_gamma   90.00
#
_symmetry.space_group_name_H-M   'P 1'
#
loop_
_entity.id
_entity.type
_entity.pdbx_description
1 polymer ?
#
loop_
_entity_poly.entity_id
_entity_poly.type
_entity_poly.pdbx_seq_one_letter_code
_entity_poly.pdbx_strand_id
1 'polypeptide(L)'
;LLPTIIFFAALSSVLYYLGIIQLIIRGLAWVMVKLLKLSGAESLSVAGNIFLGQTESPFMIKAYLEKMNRSEIMLVMSGGMATMAGGVLAVYIDFLGGDDPVQRLM
;
A
#
# COMPACT_ATOMS: atom_id res chain seq x y z
N LEU A 1 11.20 -8.51 14.98
CA LEU A 1 10.65 -9.08 13.71
C LEU A 1 9.19 -9.55 13.85
N LEU A 2 8.88 -10.78 14.31
CA LEU A 2 7.50 -11.26 14.40
C LEU A 2 6.55 -10.41 15.27
N PRO A 3 6.96 -9.94 16.48
CA PRO A 3 6.10 -9.07 17.29
C PRO A 3 5.82 -7.72 16.62
N THR A 4 6.84 -7.15 15.95
CA THR A 4 6.75 -5.92 15.17
C THR A 4 5.75 -6.05 14.03
N ILE A 5 5.77 -7.19 13.31
CA ILE A 5 4.80 -7.49 12.25
C ILE A 5 3.39 -7.55 12.81
N ILE A 6 3.18 -8.26 13.91
CA ILE A 6 1.85 -8.42 14.52
C ILE A 6 1.33 -7.05 15.00
N PHE A 7 2.19 -6.23 15.61
CA PHE A 7 1.83 -4.88 16.04
C PHE A 7 1.42 -3.99 14.86
N PHE A 8 2.22 -3.91 13.80
CA PHE A 8 1.90 -3.10 12.64
C PHE A 8 0.69 -3.64 11.86
N ALA A 9 0.52 -4.95 11.76
CA ALA A 9 -0.66 -5.56 11.15
C ALA A 9 -1.93 -5.21 11.94
N ALA A 10 -1.90 -5.30 13.27
CA ALA A 10 -3.02 -4.89 14.12
C ALA A 10 -3.30 -3.39 14.02
N LEU A 11 -2.27 -2.55 14.04
CA LEU A 11 -2.41 -1.09 13.90
C LEU A 11 -2.98 -0.70 12.54
N SER A 12 -2.44 -1.24 11.45
CA SER A 12 -2.96 -1.02 10.10
C SER A 12 -4.41 -1.48 9.96
N SER A 13 -4.78 -2.62 10.56
CA SER A 13 -6.16 -3.11 10.60
C SER A 13 -7.10 -2.15 11.33
N VAL A 14 -6.68 -1.60 12.48
CA VAL A 14 -7.45 -0.58 13.21
C VAL A 14 -7.58 0.71 12.40
N LEU A 15 -6.48 1.20 11.80
CA LEU A 15 -6.51 2.40 10.97
C LEU A 15 -7.38 2.24 9.72
N TYR A 16 -7.43 1.02 9.17
CA TYR A 16 -8.33 0.64 8.10
C TYR A 16 -9.79 0.59 8.59
N TYR A 17 -10.06 0.01 9.77
CA TYR A 17 -11.40 0.04 10.35
C TYR A 17 -11.91 1.45 10.62
N LEU A 18 -11.04 2.34 11.10
CA LEU A 18 -11.35 3.75 11.39
C LEU A 18 -11.52 4.63 10.15
N GLY A 19 -11.22 4.15 8.93
CA GLY A 19 -11.39 4.93 7.71
C GLY A 19 -10.20 5.84 7.33
N ILE A 20 -9.14 5.88 8.16
CA ILE A 20 -8.02 6.81 7.97
C ILE A 20 -7.20 6.45 6.73
N ILE A 21 -6.87 5.16 6.59
CA ILE A 21 -6.12 4.66 5.43
C ILE A 21 -6.92 4.90 4.14
N GLN A 22 -8.24 4.73 4.17
CA GLN A 22 -9.10 4.98 3.03
C GLN A 22 -9.11 6.45 2.61
N LEU A 23 -9.09 7.38 3.58
CA LEU A 23 -9.01 8.81 3.28
C LEU A 23 -7.69 9.16 2.57
N ILE A 24 -6.57 8.62 3.06
CA ILE A 24 -5.24 8.84 2.47
C ILE A 24 -5.16 8.20 1.06
N ILE A 25 -5.62 6.95 0.91
CA ILE A 25 -5.64 6.25 -0.38
C ILE A 25 -6.48 7.03 -1.40
N ARG A 26 -7.65 7.53 -1.02
CA ARG A 26 -8.50 8.33 -1.91
C ARG A 26 -7.81 9.62 -2.35
N GLY A 27 -7.09 10.29 -1.45
CA GLY A 27 -6.30 11.47 -1.77
C GLY A 27 -5.18 11.15 -2.77
N LEU A 28 -4.39 10.11 -2.51
CA LEU A 28 -3.31 9.66 -3.39
C LEU A 28 -3.83 9.21 -4.76
N ALA A 29 -4.90 8.41 -4.78
CA ALA A 29 -5.53 7.96 -6.01
C ALA A 29 -6.05 9.16 -6.83
N TRP A 30 -6.66 10.16 -6.19
CA TRP A 30 -7.09 11.37 -6.89
C TRP A 30 -5.92 12.15 -7.51
N VAL A 31 -4.80 12.27 -6.78
CA VAL A 31 -3.57 12.88 -7.31
C VAL A 31 -3.04 12.10 -8.52
N MET A 32 -3.01 10.77 -8.46
CA MET A 32 -2.58 9.92 -9.57
C MET A 32 -3.49 10.06 -10.79
N VAL A 33 -4.81 10.03 -10.61
CA VAL A 33 -5.78 10.25 -11.70
C VAL A 33 -5.55 11.62 -12.35
N LYS A 34 -5.31 12.66 -11.55
CA LYS A 34 -5.18 14.03 -12.06
C LYS A 34 -3.84 14.31 -12.74
N LEU A 35 -2.74 13.77 -12.21
CA LEU A 35 -1.40 14.00 -12.74
C LEU A 35 -1.03 13.03 -13.86
N LEU A 36 -1.36 11.75 -13.70
CA LEU A 36 -0.90 10.67 -14.58
C LEU A 36 -1.99 10.20 -15.55
N LYS A 37 -3.22 10.73 -15.44
CA LYS A 37 -4.39 10.34 -16.27
C LYS A 37 -4.69 8.84 -16.25
N LEU A 38 -4.41 8.21 -15.11
CA LEU A 38 -4.72 6.81 -14.85
C LEU A 38 -6.21 6.61 -14.58
N SER A 39 -6.69 5.38 -14.75
CA SER A 39 -8.04 4.99 -14.38
C SER A 39 -8.23 5.01 -12.86
N GLY A 40 -9.47 5.24 -12.43
CA GLY A 40 -9.79 5.27 -11.01
C GLY A 40 -9.50 3.94 -10.31
N ALA A 41 -9.73 2.82 -10.99
CA ALA A 41 -9.48 1.49 -10.44
C ALA A 41 -7.97 1.24 -10.28
N GLU A 42 -7.17 1.44 -11.32
CA GLU A 42 -5.73 1.18 -11.22
C GLU A 42 -5.03 2.13 -10.24
N SER A 43 -5.46 3.40 -10.18
CA SER A 43 -4.94 4.38 -9.21
C SER A 43 -5.26 4.00 -7.77
N LEU A 44 -6.48 3.49 -7.52
CA LEU A 44 -6.88 3.05 -6.18
C LEU A 44 -6.07 1.82 -5.73
N SER A 45 -5.83 0.88 -6.64
CA SER A 45 -5.03 -0.31 -6.36
C SER A 45 -3.58 0.05 -6.05
N VAL A 46 -2.95 0.91 -6.86
CA VAL A 46 -1.55 1.32 -6.64
C VAL A 46 -1.41 2.14 -5.36
N ALA A 47 -2.31 3.08 -5.11
CA ALA A 47 -2.29 3.85 -3.87
C ALA A 47 -2.55 2.97 -2.63
N GLY A 48 -3.45 1.99 -2.73
CA GLY A 48 -3.73 1.02 -1.66
C GLY A 48 -2.55 0.09 -1.38
N ASN A 49 -1.76 -0.23 -2.41
CA ASN A 49 -0.60 -1.12 -2.30
C ASN A 49 0.47 -0.63 -1.33
N ILE A 50 0.60 0.70 -1.16
CA ILE A 50 1.55 1.34 -0.24
C ILE A 50 1.30 0.89 1.22
N PHE A 51 0.04 0.63 1.58
CA PHE A 51 -0.34 0.31 2.96
C PHE A 51 -0.69 -1.18 3.15
N LEU A 52 -1.49 -1.73 2.25
CA LEU A 52 -2.08 -3.06 2.36
C LEU A 52 -1.20 -4.15 1.71
N GLY A 53 -0.33 -3.77 0.77
CA GLY A 53 0.52 -4.71 0.04
C GLY A 53 -0.18 -5.48 -1.09
N GLN A 54 0.65 -6.27 -1.79
CA GLN A 54 0.33 -6.84 -3.11
C GLN A 54 -0.84 -7.82 -3.16
N THR A 55 -1.17 -8.48 -2.04
CA THR A 55 -2.28 -9.44 -1.95
C THR A 55 -3.61 -8.79 -1.56
N GLU A 56 -3.56 -7.65 -0.88
CA GLU A 56 -4.72 -6.98 -0.31
C GLU A 56 -5.19 -5.80 -1.19
N SER A 57 -4.26 -5.14 -1.88
CA SER A 57 -4.56 -4.03 -2.78
C SER A 57 -5.47 -4.41 -3.96
N PRO A 58 -5.35 -5.59 -4.62
CA PRO A 58 -6.28 -5.98 -5.69
C PRO A 58 -7.69 -6.25 -5.16
N PHE A 59 -7.82 -6.56 -3.86
CA PHE A 59 -9.11 -6.80 -3.23
C PHE A 59 -9.98 -5.54 -3.19
N MET A 60 -9.36 -4.35 -3.10
CA MET A 60 -10.05 -3.06 -3.14
C MET A 60 -10.73 -2.80 -4.50
N ILE A 61 -10.19 -3.38 -5.56
CA ILE A 61 -10.67 -3.19 -6.94
C ILE A 61 -11.30 -4.45 -7.52
N LYS A 62 -11.63 -5.45 -6.67
CA LYS A 62 -12.12 -6.76 -7.09
C LYS A 62 -13.29 -6.69 -8.08
N ALA A 63 -14.23 -5.76 -7.88
CA ALA A 63 -15.39 -5.57 -8.76
C ALA A 63 -15.04 -4.98 -10.15
N TYR A 64 -13.85 -4.41 -10.30
CA TYR A 64 -13.37 -3.78 -11.53
C TYR A 64 -12.38 -4.65 -12.30
N LEU A 65 -11.71 -5.61 -11.64
CA LEU A 65 -10.70 -6.48 -12.25
C LEU A 65 -11.16 -7.16 -13.54
N GLU A 66 -12.39 -7.67 -13.59
CA GLU A 66 -12.94 -8.34 -14.79
C GLU A 66 -13.14 -7.39 -15.98
N LYS A 67 -13.23 -6.09 -15.72
CA LYS A 67 -13.48 -5.06 -16.74
C LYS A 67 -12.22 -4.28 -17.12
N MET A 68 -11.09 -4.59 -16.50
CA MET A 68 -9.82 -3.90 -16.74
C MET A 68 -9.15 -4.36 -18.03
N ASN A 69 -8.54 -3.41 -18.72
CA ASN A 69 -7.64 -3.64 -19.84
C ASN A 69 -6.35 -4.32 -19.37
N ARG A 70 -5.71 -5.09 -20.24
CA ARG A 70 -4.35 -5.63 -20.07
C ARG A 70 -3.34 -4.62 -19.52
N SER A 71 -3.38 -3.35 -19.98
CA SER A 71 -2.47 -2.31 -19.48
C SER A 71 -2.72 -1.98 -18.00
N GLU A 72 -3.99 -1.91 -17.60
CA GLU A 72 -4.34 -1.59 -16.21
C GLU A 72 -4.01 -2.76 -15.28
N ILE A 73 -4.23 -4.00 -15.74
CA ILE A 73 -3.82 -5.21 -15.01
C ILE A 73 -2.29 -5.25 -14.87
N MET A 74 -1.55 -4.93 -15.94
CA MET A 74 -0.10 -4.85 -15.90
C MET A 74 0.37 -3.80 -14.90
N LEU A 75 -0.27 -2.63 -14.86
CA LEU A 75 0.06 -1.57 -13.91
C LEU A 75 -0.22 -1.98 -12.47
N VAL A 76 -1.34 -2.66 -12.20
CA VAL A 76 -1.65 -3.23 -10.87
C VAL A 76 -0.60 -4.25 -10.44
N MET A 77 -0.20 -5.15 -11.32
CA MET A 77 0.81 -6.17 -11.00
C MET A 77 2.20 -5.56 -10.81
N SER A 78 2.64 -4.69 -11.71
CA SER A 78 3.94 -4.02 -11.61
C SER A 78 4.02 -3.08 -10.42
N GLY A 79 2.97 -2.30 -10.15
CA GLY A 79 2.86 -1.47 -8.95
C GLY A 79 2.85 -2.32 -7.68
N GLY A 80 2.16 -3.47 -7.73
CA GLY A 80 2.20 -4.58 -6.77
C GLY A 80 3.62 -4.92 -6.31
N MET A 81 4.45 -5.30 -7.29
CA MET A 81 5.82 -5.80 -7.08
C MET A 81 6.84 -4.69 -6.82
N ALA A 82 6.55 -3.45 -7.23
CA ALA A 82 7.46 -2.32 -7.08
C ALA A 82 7.48 -1.75 -5.65
N THR A 83 6.49 -2.07 -4.80
CA THR A 83 6.39 -1.51 -3.45
C THR A 83 6.32 -2.60 -2.40
N MET A 84 6.69 -2.26 -1.16
CA MET A 84 6.53 -3.12 0.01
C MET A 84 5.40 -2.63 0.90
N ALA A 85 4.72 -3.56 1.57
CA ALA A 85 3.71 -3.21 2.57
C ALA A 85 4.37 -2.51 3.78
N GLY A 86 3.69 -1.51 4.35
CA GLY A 86 4.22 -0.73 5.48
C GLY A 86 4.65 -1.57 6.69
N GLY A 87 3.97 -2.70 6.96
CA GLY A 87 4.34 -3.62 8.03
C GLY A 87 5.70 -4.30 7.83
N VAL A 88 6.10 -4.56 6.58
CA VAL A 88 7.41 -5.14 6.24
C VAL A 88 8.49 -4.06 6.22
N LEU A 89 8.14 -2.82 5.84
CA LEU A 89 9.05 -1.68 5.88
C LEU A 89 9.53 -1.37 7.31
N ALA A 90 8.62 -1.38 8.29
CA ALA A 90 8.98 -1.19 9.70
C ALA A 90 9.97 -2.24 10.22
N VAL A 91 9.86 -3.47 9.71
CA VAL A 91 10.79 -4.55 10.01
C VAL A 91 12.17 -4.30 9.39
N TYR A 92 12.22 -3.82 8.15
CA TYR A 92 13.50 -3.45 7.53
C TYR A 92 14.19 -2.30 8.27
N ILE A 93 13.44 -1.33 8.79
CA ILE A 93 14.01 -0.25 9.62
C ILE A 93 14.58 -0.83 10.93
N ASP A 94 13.83 -1.69 11.62
CA ASP A 94 14.30 -2.35 12.85
C ASP A 94 15.53 -3.25 12.62
N PHE A 95 15.59 -3.93 11.46
CA PHE A 95 16.65 -4.87 11.13
C PHE A 95 17.92 -4.21 10.56
N LEU A 96 17.77 -3.21 9.67
CA LEU A 96 18.88 -2.51 9.02
C LEU A 96 19.33 -1.26 9.78
N GLY A 97 18.52 -0.76 10.73
CA GLY A 97 18.80 0.46 11.49
C GLY A 97 19.97 0.36 12.48
N GLY A 98 20.45 -0.85 12.78
CA GLY A 98 21.59 -1.07 13.69
C GLY A 98 21.37 -0.51 15.12
N ASP A 99 22.43 -0.50 15.93
CA ASP A 99 22.42 0.01 17.31
C ASP A 99 22.54 1.55 17.41
N ASP A 100 22.62 2.27 16.28
CA ASP A 100 22.78 3.71 16.27
C ASP A 100 21.44 4.44 16.44
N PRO A 101 21.24 5.21 17.54
CA PRO A 101 19.94 5.79 17.90
C PRO A 101 19.41 6.83 16.89
N VAL A 102 20.26 7.35 16.00
CA VAL A 102 19.89 8.34 14.98
C VAL A 102 19.23 7.68 13.76
N GLN A 103 19.60 6.45 13.40
CA GLN A 103 19.00 5.72 12.27
C GLN A 103 17.64 5.09 12.59
N ARG A 104 17.26 4.98 13.87
CA ARG A 104 15.93 4.48 14.28
C ARG A 104 14.79 5.50 14.11
N LEU A 105 15.09 6.78 13.90
CA LEU A 105 14.11 7.88 13.85
C LEU A 105 13.76 8.35 12.42
N MET A 106 14.49 7.88 11.40
CA MET A 106 14.19 8.12 9.97
C MET A 106 13.55 6.88 9.34
#